data_AF-A0A2N5MGP8-F1
#
_entry.id   AF-A0A2N5MGP8-F1
#
_cell.length_a   1.000
_cell.length_b   1.000
_cell.length_c   1.000
_cell.angle_alpha   90.00
_cell.angle_beta   90.00
_cell.angle_gamma   90.00
#
_symmetry.space_group_name_H-M   'P 1'
#
loop_
_entity.id
_entity.type
_entity.pdbx_description
1 polymer ?
#
loop_
_entity_poly.entity_id
_entity_poly.type
_entity_poly.pdbx_seq_one_letter_code
_entity_poly.pdbx_strand_id
1 'polypeptide(L)'
;MNIKNAETFQNITINELKDLLFTYISPFKDMVITTPTQEFNLSKAKSIKLLLKQLSKDQLKELILQLELLQSKNMKDTMYLKYILTAILFTL
;
A
#
# COMPACT_ATOMS: atom_id res chain seq x y z
N MET A 1 6.17 14.86 -15.41
CA MET A 1 5.08 14.85 -14.42
C MET A 1 3.80 15.12 -15.17
N ASN A 2 2.95 14.11 -15.41
CA ASN A 2 1.74 14.29 -16.20
C ASN A 2 0.62 14.75 -15.25
N ILE A 3 0.27 16.03 -15.33
CA ILE A 3 -0.71 16.72 -14.46
C ILE A 3 -2.12 16.09 -14.57
N LYS A 4 -2.34 15.19 -15.54
CA LYS A 4 -3.63 14.51 -15.78
C LYS A 4 -4.07 13.51 -14.70
N ASN A 5 -3.17 12.96 -13.88
CA ASN A 5 -3.54 11.91 -12.90
C ASN A 5 -4.10 12.47 -11.58
N ALA A 6 -3.78 13.71 -11.21
CA ALA A 6 -4.19 14.27 -9.92
C ALA A 6 -5.71 14.59 -9.87
N GLU A 7 -6.30 15.00 -10.99
CA GLU A 7 -7.76 15.25 -11.10
C GLU A 7 -8.57 13.95 -11.10
N THR A 8 -7.97 12.82 -11.51
CA THR A 8 -8.65 11.52 -11.61
C THR A 8 -8.99 10.90 -10.24
N PHE A 9 -8.37 11.37 -9.15
CA PHE A 9 -8.56 10.80 -7.81
C PHE A 9 -9.66 11.45 -6.97
N GLN A 10 -10.34 12.50 -7.46
CA GLN A 10 -11.34 13.21 -6.64
C GLN A 10 -12.55 12.33 -6.28
N ASN A 11 -12.97 11.42 -7.18
CA ASN A 11 -14.18 10.59 -7.00
C ASN A 11 -13.92 9.07 -7.00
N ILE A 12 -12.71 8.62 -6.66
CA ILE A 12 -12.41 7.20 -6.59
C ILE A 12 -13.17 6.53 -5.43
N THR A 13 -13.74 5.36 -5.65
CA THR A 13 -14.43 4.54 -4.63
C THR A 13 -13.45 3.65 -3.87
N ILE A 14 -13.89 3.07 -2.76
CA ILE A 14 -13.08 2.10 -2.00
C ILE A 14 -12.73 0.86 -2.83
N ASN A 15 -13.64 0.41 -3.70
CA ASN A 15 -13.39 -0.73 -4.58
C ASN A 15 -12.31 -0.41 -5.62
N GLU A 16 -12.36 0.79 -6.22
CA GLU A 16 -11.31 1.23 -7.15
C GLU A 16 -9.96 1.40 -6.43
N LEU A 17 -9.93 1.90 -5.19
CA LEU A 17 -8.69 1.93 -4.39
C LEU A 17 -8.12 0.53 -4.15
N LYS A 18 -9.00 -0.43 -3.82
CA LYS A 18 -8.58 -1.83 -3.64
C LYS A 18 -7.96 -2.37 -4.93
N ASP A 19 -8.59 -2.15 -6.08
CA ASP A 19 -8.10 -2.64 -7.37
C ASP A 19 -6.77 -1.97 -7.76
N LEU A 20 -6.62 -0.68 -7.52
CA LEU A 20 -5.37 0.05 -7.73
C LEU A 20 -4.25 -0.45 -6.81
N LEU A 21 -4.53 -0.70 -5.52
CA LEU A 21 -3.56 -1.32 -4.62
C LEU A 21 -3.16 -2.71 -5.10
N PHE A 22 -4.10 -3.51 -5.61
CA PHE A 22 -3.78 -4.80 -6.22
C PHE A 22 -2.89 -4.66 -7.46
N THR A 23 -3.00 -3.56 -8.19
CA THR A 23 -2.21 -3.32 -9.41
C THR A 23 -0.79 -2.86 -9.08
N TYR A 24 -0.65 -1.87 -8.21
CA TYR A 24 0.63 -1.20 -7.94
C TYR A 24 1.49 -1.88 -6.89
N ILE A 25 0.90 -2.67 -5.99
CA ILE A 25 1.69 -3.47 -5.05
C ILE A 25 2.31 -4.63 -5.80
N SER A 26 3.65 -4.66 -5.87
CA SER A 26 4.40 -5.78 -6.43
C SER A 26 3.93 -7.10 -5.84
N PRO A 27 3.75 -8.14 -6.67
CA PRO A 27 3.33 -9.44 -6.19
C PRO A 27 4.39 -10.03 -5.24
N PHE A 28 4.05 -10.13 -3.97
CA PHE A 28 4.77 -10.94 -3.00
C PHE A 28 3.90 -12.10 -2.53
N LYS A 29 4.53 -13.26 -2.34
CA LYS A 29 3.86 -14.47 -1.86
C LYS A 29 3.46 -14.28 -0.40
N ASP A 30 4.43 -13.97 0.45
CA ASP A 30 4.28 -13.78 1.89
C ASP A 30 5.30 -12.72 2.36
N MET A 31 4.83 -11.77 3.18
CA MET A 31 5.65 -10.74 3.81
C MET A 31 5.68 -10.98 5.32
N VAL A 32 6.86 -11.26 5.85
CA VAL A 32 7.07 -11.47 7.28
C VAL A 32 7.50 -10.15 7.93
N ILE A 33 6.74 -9.73 8.94
CA ILE A 33 7.03 -8.59 9.80
C ILE A 33 7.20 -9.12 11.22
N THR A 34 8.39 -8.92 11.79
CA THR A 34 8.76 -9.50 13.08
C THR A 34 9.17 -8.39 14.04
N THR A 35 8.72 -8.48 15.28
CA THR A 35 9.22 -7.75 16.44
C THR A 35 9.82 -8.74 17.44
N PRO A 36 10.50 -8.28 18.50
CA PRO A 36 11.03 -9.18 19.52
C PRO A 36 9.97 -10.10 20.16
N THR A 37 8.69 -9.73 20.11
CA THR A 37 7.59 -10.44 20.78
C THR A 37 6.57 -11.08 19.83
N GLN A 38 6.52 -10.69 18.56
CA GLN A 38 5.47 -11.13 17.63
C GLN A 38 5.98 -11.28 16.20
N GLU A 39 5.40 -12.22 15.45
CA GLU A 39 5.61 -12.38 14.02
C GLU A 39 4.27 -12.34 13.28
N PHE A 40 4.19 -11.52 12.24
CA PHE A 40 3.05 -11.42 11.34
C PHE A 40 3.45 -11.86 9.96
N ASN A 41 2.76 -12.89 9.46
CA ASN A 41 2.87 -13.31 8.08
C ASN A 41 1.69 -12.76 7.26
N LEU A 42 1.98 -11.83 6.38
CA LEU A 42 1.01 -11.09 5.57
C LEU A 42 1.10 -11.51 4.11
N SER A 43 0.01 -12.08 3.60
CA SER A 43 -0.19 -12.20 2.15
C SER A 43 -0.58 -10.85 1.56
N LYS A 44 -0.41 -10.67 0.24
CA LYS A 44 -0.83 -9.46 -0.48
C LYS A 44 -2.27 -9.05 -0.16
N ALA A 45 -3.19 -10.02 -0.13
CA ALA A 45 -4.60 -9.76 0.18
C ALA A 45 -4.80 -9.28 1.63
N LYS A 46 -4.08 -9.86 2.61
CA LYS A 46 -4.14 -9.41 4.01
C LYS A 46 -3.57 -8.00 4.17
N SER A 47 -2.45 -7.70 3.51
CA SER A 47 -1.86 -6.37 3.51
C SER A 47 -2.82 -5.32 2.96
N ILE A 48 -3.44 -5.57 1.81
CA ILE A 48 -4.42 -4.65 1.22
C ILE A 48 -5.62 -4.45 2.16
N LYS A 49 -6.12 -5.53 2.78
CA LYS A 49 -7.20 -5.43 3.76
C LYS A 49 -6.81 -4.60 4.99
N LEU A 50 -5.58 -4.72 5.47
CA LEU A 50 -5.06 -3.91 6.59
C LEU A 50 -4.97 -2.44 6.20
N LEU A 51 -4.43 -2.12 5.03
CA LEU A 51 -4.35 -0.75 4.51
C LEU A 51 -5.74 -0.12 4.41
N LEU A 52 -6.70 -0.81 3.78
CA LEU A 52 -8.08 -0.33 3.62
C LEU A 52 -8.80 -0.14 4.97
N LYS A 53 -8.43 -0.91 5.99
CA LYS A 53 -9.03 -0.80 7.33
C LYS A 53 -8.45 0.35 8.14
N GLN A 54 -7.14 0.62 8.00
CA GLN A 54 -6.40 1.48 8.93
C GLN A 54 -6.07 2.86 8.35
N LEU A 55 -6.03 2.99 7.03
CA LEU A 55 -5.74 4.25 6.37
C LEU A 55 -7.03 4.95 5.92
N SER A 56 -7.04 6.27 6.04
CA SER A 56 -8.09 7.08 5.46
C SER A 56 -8.05 7.00 3.94
N LYS A 57 -9.17 7.37 3.29
CA LYS A 57 -9.27 7.40 1.83
C LYS A 57 -8.16 8.24 1.19
N ASP A 58 -7.81 9.38 1.76
CA ASP A 58 -6.78 10.25 1.19
C ASP A 58 -5.37 9.70 1.41
N GLN A 59 -5.10 9.09 2.56
CA GLN A 59 -3.84 8.37 2.80
C GLN A 59 -3.65 7.20 1.82
N LEU A 60 -4.73 6.50 1.46
CA LEU A 60 -4.69 5.43 0.46
C LEU A 60 -4.36 5.95 -0.93
N LYS A 61 -4.91 7.12 -1.32
CA LYS A 61 -4.58 7.78 -2.59
C LYS A 61 -3.10 8.17 -2.64
N GLU A 62 -2.60 8.79 -1.57
CA GLU A 62 -1.18 9.17 -1.48
C GLU A 62 -0.26 7.95 -1.57
N LEU A 63 -0.61 6.86 -0.88
CA LEU A 63 0.13 5.60 -0.95
C LEU A 63 0.17 5.04 -2.38
N ILE A 64 -0.96 5.05 -3.09
CA ILE A 64 -1.02 4.59 -4.49
C ILE A 64 -0.08 5.43 -5.37
N LEU A 65 -0.11 6.76 -5.23
CA LEU A 65 0.77 7.66 -5.98
C LEU A 65 2.25 7.40 -5.68
N GLN A 66 2.59 7.11 -4.43
CA GLN A 66 3.95 6.76 -4.03
C GLN A 66 4.38 5.41 -4.62
N LEU A 67 3.51 4.40 -4.62
CA LEU A 67 3.79 3.10 -5.22
C LEU A 67 3.98 3.21 -6.75
N GLU A 68 3.12 3.97 -7.44
CA GLU A 68 3.27 4.26 -8.86
C GLU A 68 4.62 4.94 -9.15
N LEU A 69 5.02 5.92 -8.33
CA LEU A 69 6.31 6.58 -8.46
C LEU A 69 7.49 5.63 -8.24
N LEU A 70 7.43 4.77 -7.23
CA LEU A 70 8.47 3.78 -6.95
C LEU A 70 8.62 2.79 -8.11
N GLN A 71 7.50 2.29 -8.63
CA GLN A 71 7.48 1.38 -9.78
C GLN A 71 8.06 2.05 -11.03
N SER A 72 7.69 3.32 -11.31
CA SER A 72 8.22 4.08 -12.45
C SER A 72 9.74 4.28 -12.38
N LYS A 73 10.31 4.26 -11.17
CA LYS A 73 11.75 4.37 -10.91
C LYS A 73 12.43 3.02 -10.72
N ASN A 74 11.73 1.91 -10.93
CA ASN A 74 12.20 0.54 -10.69
C ASN A 74 12.78 0.35 -9.26
N MET A 75 12.20 1.04 -8.28
CA MET A 75 12.57 0.97 -6.87
C MET A 75 11.83 -0.16 -6.15
N LYS A 76 12.38 -0.61 -5.02
CA LYS A 76 11.85 -1.73 -4.22
C LYS A 76 10.61 -1.32 -3.41
N ASP A 77 9.47 -1.25 -4.09
CA ASP A 77 8.14 -1.00 -3.51
C ASP A 77 7.77 -1.95 -2.35
N THR A 78 8.23 -3.20 -2.41
CA THR A 78 7.97 -4.22 -1.38
C THR A 78 8.59 -3.84 -0.03
N MET A 79 9.79 -3.22 -0.04
CA MET A 79 10.43 -2.74 1.19
C MET A 79 9.70 -1.53 1.74
N TYR A 80 9.30 -0.60 0.87
CA TYR A 80 8.49 0.56 1.23
C TYR A 80 7.17 0.12 1.89
N LEU A 81 6.47 -0.82 1.28
CA LEU A 81 5.23 -1.37 1.82
C LEU A 81 5.44 -2.07 3.16
N LYS A 82 6.56 -2.78 3.33
CA LYS A 82 6.91 -3.41 4.62
C LYS A 82 7.02 -2.36 5.72
N TYR A 83 7.61 -1.20 5.46
CA TYR A 83 7.69 -0.10 6.44
C TYR A 83 6.30 0.41 6.83
N ILE A 84 5.43 0.69 5.85
CA ILE A 84 4.07 1.15 6.10
C ILE A 84 3.27 0.14 6.93
N LEU A 85 3.31 -1.14 6.56
CA LEU A 85 2.59 -2.19 7.28
C LEU A 85 3.14 -2.40 8.70
N THR A 86 4.45 -2.24 8.90
CA THR A 86 5.06 -2.29 10.24
C THR A 86 4.51 -1.14 11.10
N ALA A 87 4.46 0.09 10.58
CA ALA A 87 3.89 1.22 11.32
C ALA A 87 2.41 0.98 11.66
N ILE A 88 1.61 0.46 10.73
CA ILE A 88 0.20 0.15 10.97
C ILE A 88 0.01 -0.91 12.07
N LEU A 89 0.87 -1.93 12.11
CA LEU A 89 0.74 -3.03 13.08
C LEU A 89 1.20 -2.66 14.49
N PHE A 90 2.10 -1.68 14.64
CA PHE A 90 2.76 -1.40 15.92
C PHE A 90 2.63 0.04 16.42
N THR A 91 1.93 0.92 15.70
CA THR A 91 1.80 2.34 16.06
C THR A 91 0.33 2.79 16.22
N LEU A 92 -0.61 1.84 16.16
CA LEU A 92 -2.04 1.99 16.50
C LEU A 92 -2.41 1.00 17.62
#